data_AF-A0A3D0U7I3-F1
#
_entry.id   AF-A0A3D0U7I3-F1
#
_cell.length_a   1.000
_cell.length_b   1.000
_cell.length_c   1.000
_cell.angle_alpha   90.00
_cell.angle_beta   90.00
_cell.angle_gamma   90.00
#
_symmetry.space_group_name_H-M   'P 1'
#
loop_
_entity.id
_entity.type
_entity.pdbx_description
1 polymer ?
#
loop_
_entity_poly.entity_id
_entity_poly.type
_entity_poly.pdbx_seq_one_letter_code
_entity_poly.pdbx_strand_id
1 'polypeptide(L)'
;MLKESQLRPALLEHLEQAGGESLFALVDGTANSGALYELFRYAPDAEYHPLFLGTEHEPCLPHSPYVVMIDSTHQDFMHRCSDTHLGIAWFTSPYSLNRQVDFWQNRLYCRLPEGSTMLCRFWNGHILNRYLAALSAEQHRAFLPLTNNVFTPVRGERLWHHHAQHDALSSPAVASDSWTIDETQLQPFVAEFKRIQLNDIEAALWESIPNVLDRIHPNLRSHQISAGLVSGQQ
;
A
#
# COMPACT_ATOMS: atom_id res chain seq x y z
N MET A 1 -16.74 2.35 10.03
CA MET A 1 -15.68 3.34 10.37
C MET A 1 -15.33 3.18 11.83
N LEU A 2 -14.04 3.24 12.16
CA LEU A 2 -13.51 3.16 13.52
C LEU A 2 -12.83 4.48 13.86
N LYS A 3 -12.95 4.94 15.10
CA LYS A 3 -12.06 5.97 15.62
C LYS A 3 -10.67 5.38 15.81
N GLU A 4 -9.64 6.21 15.74
CA GLU A 4 -8.25 5.84 16.03
C GLU A 4 -8.11 5.05 17.34
N SER A 5 -8.71 5.54 18.42
CA SER A 5 -8.70 4.86 19.74
C SER A 5 -9.36 3.49 19.77
N GLN A 6 -10.16 3.16 18.74
CA GLN A 6 -10.88 1.89 18.61
C GLN A 6 -10.13 0.91 17.70
N LEU A 7 -9.18 1.37 16.89
CA LEU A 7 -8.46 0.48 15.97
C LEU A 7 -7.62 -0.53 16.74
N ARG A 8 -6.73 -0.09 17.65
CA ARG A 8 -5.86 -1.02 18.38
C ARG A 8 -6.65 -2.10 19.14
N PRO A 9 -7.72 -1.78 19.91
CA PRO A 9 -8.57 -2.80 20.49
C PRO A 9 -9.13 -3.80 19.45
N ALA A 10 -9.58 -3.33 18.29
CA ALA A 10 -10.09 -4.21 17.23
C ALA A 10 -8.98 -5.12 16.65
N LEU A 11 -7.76 -4.61 16.47
CA LEU A 11 -6.62 -5.40 16.00
C LEU A 11 -6.22 -6.47 17.03
N LEU A 12 -6.23 -6.13 18.32
CA LEU A 12 -5.95 -7.08 19.40
C LEU A 12 -7.03 -8.17 19.49
N GLU A 13 -8.30 -7.79 19.32
CA GLU A 13 -9.39 -8.76 19.27
C GLU A 13 -9.19 -9.78 18.13
N HIS A 14 -8.73 -9.34 16.95
CA HIS A 14 -8.39 -10.25 15.86
C HIS A 14 -7.23 -11.19 16.19
N LEU A 15 -6.22 -10.72 16.94
CA LEU A 15 -5.10 -11.55 17.39
C LEU A 15 -5.54 -12.59 18.44
N GLU A 16 -6.46 -12.24 19.34
CA GLU A 16 -6.98 -13.12 20.38
C GLU A 16 -7.96 -14.16 19.84
N GLN A 17 -8.77 -13.78 18.86
CA GLN A 17 -9.79 -14.63 18.22
C GLN A 17 -9.23 -15.47 17.07
N ALA A 18 -7.91 -15.50 16.85
CA ALA A 18 -7.24 -16.05 15.67
C ALA A 18 -7.61 -17.52 15.39
N GLY A 19 -8.75 -17.73 14.73
CA GLY A 19 -9.24 -18.99 14.18
C GLY A 19 -8.46 -19.42 12.93
N GLY A 20 -7.13 -19.27 12.96
CA GLY A 20 -6.23 -19.54 11.84
C GLY A 20 -5.86 -18.31 10.99
N GLU A 21 -6.22 -17.09 11.40
CA GLU A 21 -5.81 -15.84 10.73
C GLU A 21 -4.59 -15.20 11.41
N SER A 22 -3.76 -14.54 10.61
CA SER A 22 -2.66 -13.69 11.06
C SER A 22 -2.95 -12.22 10.76
N LEU A 23 -2.47 -11.32 11.62
CA LEU A 23 -2.51 -9.89 11.39
C LEU A 23 -1.26 -9.44 10.64
N PHE A 24 -1.45 -8.56 9.67
CA PHE A 24 -0.37 -7.99 8.87
C PHE A 24 -0.46 -6.46 8.83
N ALA A 25 0.68 -5.83 8.64
CA ALA A 25 0.82 -4.42 8.30
C ALA A 25 1.46 -4.28 6.91
N LEU A 26 0.88 -3.42 6.07
CA LEU A 26 1.56 -2.82 4.94
C LEU A 26 2.22 -1.53 5.43
N VAL A 27 3.55 -1.49 5.43
CA VAL A 27 4.33 -0.34 5.88
C VAL A 27 4.87 0.41 4.67
N ASP A 28 4.46 1.66 4.49
CA ASP A 28 4.98 2.54 3.46
C ASP A 28 6.37 3.08 3.85
N GLY A 29 7.42 2.33 3.49
CA GLY A 29 8.81 2.77 3.57
C GLY A 29 9.23 3.70 2.44
N THR A 30 8.36 3.92 1.44
CA THR A 30 8.63 4.83 0.33
C THR A 30 8.45 6.28 0.77
N ALA A 31 7.49 6.56 1.65
CA ALA A 31 7.28 7.88 2.22
C ALA A 31 8.15 8.12 3.45
N ASN A 32 8.58 9.38 3.67
CA ASN A 32 9.11 9.83 4.95
C ASN A 32 7.99 9.98 5.99
N SER A 33 7.32 8.87 6.30
CA SER A 33 6.16 8.78 7.18
C SER A 33 6.54 8.45 8.62
N GLY A 34 7.80 8.07 8.89
CA GLY A 34 8.22 7.52 10.19
C GLY A 34 7.80 6.06 10.43
N ALA A 35 6.90 5.49 9.62
CA ALA A 35 6.39 4.13 9.81
C ALA A 35 7.50 3.06 9.83
N LEU A 36 8.48 3.20 8.93
CA LEU A 36 9.63 2.30 8.85
C LEU A 36 10.54 2.40 10.08
N TYR A 37 10.69 3.61 10.62
CA TYR A 37 11.43 3.82 11.87
C TYR A 37 10.69 3.17 13.05
N GLU A 38 9.37 3.33 13.13
CA GLU A 38 8.56 2.70 14.17
C GLU A 38 8.64 1.17 14.10
N LEU A 39 8.62 0.58 12.89
CA LEU A 39 8.80 -0.86 12.68
C LEU A 39 10.13 -1.34 13.27
N PHE A 40 11.25 -0.78 12.83
CA PHE A 40 12.56 -1.25 13.28
C PHE A 40 12.88 -0.91 14.75
N ARG A 41 12.15 0.03 15.36
CA ARG A 41 12.35 0.40 16.77
C ARG A 41 11.48 -0.40 17.73
N TYR A 42 10.23 -0.70 17.34
CA TYR A 42 9.23 -1.26 18.25
C TYR A 42 8.70 -2.63 17.83
N ALA A 43 9.09 -3.12 16.66
CA ALA A 43 8.85 -4.48 16.20
C ALA A 43 10.06 -5.03 15.40
N PRO A 44 11.30 -4.95 15.94
CA PRO A 44 12.50 -5.36 15.22
C PRO A 44 12.58 -6.87 14.91
N ASP A 45 11.83 -7.66 15.66
CA ASP A 45 11.75 -9.12 15.62
C ASP A 45 10.54 -9.64 14.83
N ALA A 46 9.67 -8.76 14.33
CA ALA A 46 8.55 -9.13 13.47
C ALA A 46 9.06 -9.79 12.17
N GLU A 47 8.32 -10.79 11.68
CA GLU A 47 8.61 -11.36 10.36
C GLU A 47 8.16 -10.36 9.28
N TYR A 48 9.05 -9.99 8.36
CA TYR A 48 8.74 -9.03 7.29
C TYR A 48 9.40 -9.36 5.97
N HIS A 49 8.89 -8.75 4.90
CA HIS A 49 9.50 -8.80 3.58
C HIS A 49 9.38 -7.45 2.85
N PRO A 50 10.48 -6.89 2.30
CA PRO A 50 10.43 -5.72 1.42
C PRO A 50 9.87 -6.09 0.05
N LEU A 51 8.81 -5.43 -0.40
CA LEU A 51 8.11 -5.76 -1.64
C LEU A 51 8.93 -5.48 -2.90
N PHE A 52 9.99 -4.67 -2.83
CA PHE A 52 10.86 -4.41 -3.98
C PHE A 52 11.94 -5.47 -4.16
N LEU A 53 12.17 -6.34 -3.18
CA LEU A 53 13.17 -7.41 -3.29
C LEU A 53 12.80 -8.39 -4.41
N GLY A 54 13.74 -8.69 -5.31
CA GLY A 54 13.49 -9.58 -6.45
C GLY A 54 12.65 -8.95 -7.57
N THR A 55 12.44 -7.63 -7.54
CA THR A 55 11.70 -6.88 -8.57
C THR A 55 12.62 -5.92 -9.32
N GLU A 56 12.12 -5.28 -10.39
CA GLU A 56 12.87 -4.21 -11.06
C GLU A 56 13.15 -2.98 -10.16
N HIS A 57 12.49 -2.87 -9.02
CA HIS A 57 12.67 -1.80 -8.04
C HIS A 57 13.64 -2.15 -6.91
N GLU A 58 14.30 -3.31 -6.97
CA GLU A 58 15.30 -3.72 -5.97
C GLU A 58 16.40 -2.66 -5.68
N PRO A 59 16.87 -1.86 -6.65
CA PRO A 59 17.80 -0.76 -6.35
C PRO A 59 17.24 0.30 -5.38
N CYS A 60 15.93 0.37 -5.20
CA CYS A 60 15.24 1.26 -4.25
C CYS A 60 14.90 0.56 -2.92
N LEU A 61 15.49 -0.60 -2.63
CA LEU A 61 15.26 -1.37 -1.40
C LEU A 61 15.28 -0.56 -0.09
N PRO A 62 16.19 0.42 0.11
CA PRO A 62 16.19 1.24 1.33
C PRO A 62 14.86 1.97 1.61
N HIS A 63 14.06 2.18 0.56
CA HIS A 63 12.76 2.83 0.62
C HIS A 63 11.62 1.88 0.26
N SER A 64 11.84 0.56 0.28
CA SER A 64 10.81 -0.40 -0.11
C SER A 64 9.57 -0.31 0.79
N PRO A 65 8.36 -0.57 0.28
CA PRO A 65 7.25 -0.91 1.16
C PRO A 65 7.39 -2.32 1.70
N TYR A 66 6.88 -2.58 2.90
CA TYR A 66 7.04 -3.87 3.58
C TYR A 66 5.68 -4.51 3.87
N VAL A 67 5.61 -5.83 3.73
CA VAL A 67 4.57 -6.64 4.38
C VAL A 67 5.17 -7.19 5.66
N VAL A 68 4.53 -6.94 6.79
CA VAL A 68 4.99 -7.32 8.12
C VAL A 68 3.91 -8.16 8.78
N MET A 69 4.25 -9.33 9.31
CA MET A 69 3.37 -10.14 10.14
C MET A 69 3.49 -9.69 11.59
N ILE A 70 2.36 -9.42 12.23
CA ILE A 70 2.26 -8.79 13.54
C ILE A 70 1.52 -9.72 14.50
N ASP A 71 2.01 -9.79 15.74
CA ASP A 71 1.39 -10.57 16.82
C ASP A 71 1.20 -9.73 18.10
N SER A 72 0.73 -10.38 19.17
CA SER A 72 0.41 -9.74 20.44
C SER A 72 1.62 -9.22 21.23
N THR A 73 2.85 -9.53 20.82
CA THR A 73 4.08 -8.97 21.42
C THR A 73 4.41 -7.57 20.87
N HIS A 74 3.90 -7.23 19.69
CA HIS A 74 4.21 -6.00 18.94
C HIS A 74 3.24 -4.82 19.24
N GLN A 75 2.69 -4.76 20.46
CA GLN A 75 1.65 -3.79 20.82
C GLN A 75 2.08 -2.33 20.75
N ASP A 76 3.36 -2.06 21.07
CA ASP A 76 3.92 -0.71 20.99
C ASP A 76 3.95 -0.21 19.55
N PHE A 77 4.35 -1.06 18.61
CA PHE A 77 4.33 -0.74 17.18
C PHE A 77 2.90 -0.48 16.70
N MET A 78 1.95 -1.37 17.05
CA MET A 78 0.52 -1.19 16.73
C MET A 78 0.00 0.15 17.27
N HIS A 79 0.25 0.45 18.55
CA HIS A 79 -0.21 1.69 19.16
C HIS A 79 0.33 2.93 18.45
N ARG A 80 1.65 2.99 18.21
CA ARG A 80 2.26 4.16 17.56
C ARG A 80 1.71 4.36 16.17
N CYS A 81 1.68 3.31 15.36
CA CYS A 81 1.29 3.40 13.95
C CYS A 81 -0.22 3.63 13.75
N SER A 82 -1.06 3.02 14.60
CA SER A 82 -2.51 3.25 14.57
C SER A 82 -2.85 4.68 14.98
N ASP A 83 -2.16 5.23 15.97
CA ASP A 83 -2.50 6.55 16.54
C ASP A 83 -1.97 7.73 15.70
N THR A 84 -0.88 7.49 14.98
CA THR A 84 -0.21 8.57 14.23
C THR A 84 -0.43 8.49 12.71
N HIS A 85 -1.23 7.52 12.25
CA HIS A 85 -1.61 7.35 10.83
C HIS A 85 -0.39 7.28 9.90
N LEU A 86 0.74 6.75 10.39
CA LEU A 86 2.02 6.76 9.68
C LEU A 86 2.00 5.70 8.60
N GLY A 87 1.66 6.09 7.37
CA GLY A 87 1.95 5.31 6.16
C GLY A 87 1.58 3.83 6.20
N ILE A 88 0.59 3.42 6.99
CA ILE A 88 0.28 2.01 7.24
C ILE A 88 -1.16 1.68 6.86
N ALA A 89 -1.35 0.49 6.32
CA ALA A 89 -2.64 -0.20 6.30
C ALA A 89 -2.51 -1.52 7.06
N TRP A 90 -3.57 -1.92 7.77
CA TRP A 90 -3.63 -3.20 8.47
C TRP A 90 -4.52 -4.17 7.71
N PHE A 91 -4.21 -5.46 7.76
CA PHE A 91 -5.12 -6.47 7.23
C PHE A 91 -4.98 -7.81 7.94
N THR A 92 -6.05 -8.62 7.94
CA THR A 92 -5.99 -10.01 8.40
C THR A 92 -6.03 -10.98 7.23
N SER A 93 -5.38 -12.12 7.38
CA SER A 93 -5.37 -13.17 6.37
C SER A 93 -5.14 -14.55 6.96
N PRO A 94 -5.78 -15.62 6.43
CA PRO A 94 -5.46 -17.00 6.79
C PRO A 94 -4.20 -17.54 6.06
N TYR A 95 -3.55 -16.72 5.23
CA TYR A 95 -2.42 -17.14 4.41
C TYR A 95 -1.07 -16.71 5.01
N SER A 96 -0.02 -17.48 4.70
CA SER A 96 1.34 -17.21 5.16
C SER A 96 1.90 -15.89 4.61
N LEU A 97 2.92 -15.35 5.29
CA LEU A 97 3.64 -14.16 4.84
C LEU A 97 4.11 -14.28 3.39
N ASN A 98 4.75 -15.39 3.02
CA ASN A 98 5.22 -15.61 1.64
C ASN A 98 4.10 -15.48 0.60
N ARG A 99 2.91 -16.03 0.89
CA ARG A 99 1.77 -15.92 -0.04
C ARG A 99 1.22 -14.49 -0.11
N GLN A 100 1.31 -13.73 0.99
CA GLN A 100 0.99 -12.30 1.00
C GLN A 100 2.01 -11.47 0.22
N VAL A 101 3.30 -11.81 0.31
CA VAL A 101 4.36 -11.17 -0.47
C VAL A 101 4.11 -11.34 -1.95
N ASP A 102 3.91 -12.57 -2.42
CA ASP A 102 3.59 -12.85 -3.83
C ASP A 102 2.37 -12.04 -4.30
N PHE A 103 1.34 -11.95 -3.45
CA PHE A 103 0.13 -11.20 -3.75
C PHE A 103 0.39 -9.69 -3.86
N TRP A 104 1.05 -9.09 -2.87
CA TRP A 104 1.31 -7.65 -2.86
C TRP A 104 2.34 -7.21 -3.89
N GLN A 105 3.33 -8.06 -4.22
CA GLN A 105 4.26 -7.83 -5.33
C GLN A 105 3.53 -7.79 -6.67
N ASN A 106 2.57 -8.70 -6.89
CA ASN A 106 1.71 -8.69 -8.09
C ASN A 106 0.77 -7.48 -8.16
N ARG A 107 0.66 -6.70 -7.07
CA ARG A 107 -0.17 -5.48 -6.96
C ARG A 107 0.67 -4.21 -6.94
N LEU A 108 1.99 -4.32 -7.12
CA LEU A 108 2.83 -3.16 -7.40
C LEU A 108 2.43 -2.50 -8.71
N TYR A 109 1.95 -3.26 -9.69
CA TYR A 109 1.58 -2.72 -11.00
C TYR A 109 0.11 -2.91 -11.33
N CYS A 110 -0.42 -1.95 -12.08
CA CYS A 110 -1.73 -2.04 -12.67
C CYS A 110 -1.70 -1.67 -14.17
N ARG A 111 -2.53 -2.35 -14.97
CA ARG A 111 -2.75 -1.98 -16.38
C ARG A 111 -3.76 -0.86 -16.45
N LEU A 112 -3.45 0.15 -17.25
CA LEU A 112 -4.34 1.26 -17.58
C LEU A 112 -5.22 0.89 -18.78
N PRO A 113 -6.36 1.59 -19.00
CA PRO A 113 -7.28 1.29 -20.10
C PRO A 113 -6.62 1.32 -21.49
N GLU A 114 -5.61 2.15 -21.68
CA GLU A 114 -4.84 2.26 -22.92
C GLU A 114 -3.80 1.13 -23.11
N GLY A 115 -3.70 0.20 -22.16
CA GLY A 115 -2.80 -0.96 -22.21
C GLY A 115 -1.40 -0.71 -21.64
N SER A 116 -1.10 0.51 -21.21
CA SER A 116 0.14 0.83 -20.49
C SER A 116 0.12 0.26 -19.06
N THR A 117 1.29 0.15 -18.41
CA THR A 117 1.41 -0.32 -17.02
C THR A 117 1.94 0.80 -16.14
N MET A 118 1.39 0.93 -14.94
CA MET A 118 1.75 1.94 -13.97
C MET A 118 2.13 1.29 -12.63
N LEU A 119 3.10 1.86 -11.92
CA LEU A 119 3.38 1.52 -10.52
C LEU A 119 2.28 2.12 -9.63
N CYS A 120 1.53 1.26 -8.95
CA CYS A 120 0.34 1.60 -8.20
C CYS A 120 0.64 1.43 -6.71
N ARG A 121 0.68 2.55 -5.98
CA ARG A 121 1.13 2.63 -4.58
C ARG A 121 0.10 2.13 -3.56
N PHE A 122 -0.47 0.95 -3.81
CA PHE A 122 -1.49 0.36 -2.95
C PHE A 122 -1.00 -0.01 -1.54
N TRP A 123 0.32 -0.02 -1.32
CA TRP A 123 0.89 -0.12 0.03
C TRP A 123 0.66 1.15 0.88
N ASN A 124 0.40 2.30 0.26
CA ASN A 124 0.08 3.51 0.98
C ASN A 124 -1.38 3.47 1.43
N GLY A 125 -1.62 3.50 2.75
CA GLY A 125 -2.95 3.35 3.32
C GLY A 125 -3.98 4.37 2.86
N HIS A 126 -3.60 5.61 2.54
CA HIS A 126 -4.53 6.63 2.02
C HIS A 126 -4.90 6.39 0.55
N ILE A 127 -3.93 6.01 -0.27
CA ILE A 127 -4.17 5.64 -1.67
C ILE A 127 -5.06 4.39 -1.71
N LEU A 128 -4.74 3.39 -0.89
CA LEU A 128 -5.54 2.18 -0.74
C LEU A 128 -6.96 2.50 -0.28
N ASN A 129 -7.14 3.38 0.72
CA ASN A 129 -8.46 3.81 1.18
C ASN A 129 -9.32 4.38 0.03
N ARG A 130 -8.73 5.29 -0.77
CA ARG A 130 -9.42 5.93 -1.90
C ARG A 130 -9.75 4.95 -3.00
N TYR A 131 -8.82 4.04 -3.31
CA TYR A 131 -9.05 2.98 -4.27
C TYR A 131 -10.19 2.06 -3.81
N LEU A 132 -10.10 1.64 -2.54
CA LEU A 132 -11.14 1.04 -1.68
C LEU A 132 -12.55 1.48 -2.05
N ALA A 133 -12.76 2.77 -1.88
CA ALA A 133 -14.06 3.41 -2.01
C ALA A 133 -14.56 3.52 -3.46
N ALA A 134 -13.70 3.37 -4.46
CA ALA A 134 -14.06 3.44 -5.88
C ALA A 134 -14.50 2.08 -6.45
N LEU A 135 -14.27 0.98 -5.73
CA LEU A 135 -14.60 -0.36 -6.18
C LEU A 135 -16.05 -0.73 -5.87
N SER A 136 -16.69 -1.46 -6.79
CA SER A 136 -17.90 -2.22 -6.47
C SER A 136 -17.57 -3.34 -5.47
N ALA A 137 -18.58 -3.91 -4.80
CA ALA A 137 -18.38 -5.04 -3.88
C ALA A 137 -17.78 -6.29 -4.56
N GLU A 138 -18.01 -6.46 -5.86
CA GLU A 138 -17.39 -7.54 -6.64
C GLU A 138 -15.92 -7.25 -6.95
N GLN A 139 -15.63 -6.03 -7.41
CA GLN A 139 -14.26 -5.59 -7.68
C GLN A 139 -13.42 -5.59 -6.41
N HIS A 140 -13.99 -5.19 -5.27
CA HIS A 140 -13.32 -5.23 -3.98
C HIS A 140 -12.87 -6.65 -3.60
N ARG A 141 -13.76 -7.64 -3.79
CA ARG A 141 -13.45 -9.07 -3.55
C ARG A 141 -12.36 -9.58 -4.51
N ALA A 142 -12.44 -9.20 -5.79
CA ALA A 142 -11.45 -9.59 -6.78
C ALA A 142 -10.07 -8.94 -6.57
N PHE A 143 -10.04 -7.72 -6.03
CA PHE A 143 -8.79 -6.98 -5.78
C PHE A 143 -8.02 -7.52 -4.57
N LEU A 144 -8.74 -7.85 -3.49
CA LEU A 144 -8.19 -8.29 -2.21
C LEU A 144 -8.56 -9.74 -1.84
N PRO A 145 -8.36 -10.73 -2.73
CA PRO A 145 -8.89 -12.09 -2.52
C PRO A 145 -8.19 -12.82 -1.36
N LEU A 146 -7.00 -12.38 -0.96
CA LEU A 146 -6.22 -13.01 0.11
C LEU A 146 -6.33 -12.31 1.46
N THR A 147 -7.23 -11.32 1.62
CA THR A 147 -7.38 -10.58 2.88
C THR A 147 -8.83 -10.65 3.35
N ASN A 148 -9.04 -10.87 4.65
CA ASN A 148 -10.38 -10.96 5.24
C ASN A 148 -10.84 -9.61 5.77
N ASN A 149 -9.99 -8.92 6.52
CA ASN A 149 -10.26 -7.58 7.01
C ASN A 149 -9.17 -6.65 6.52
N VAL A 150 -9.51 -5.44 6.08
CA VAL A 150 -8.55 -4.38 5.77
C VAL A 150 -8.93 -3.09 6.48
N PHE A 151 -7.96 -2.48 7.15
CA PHE A 151 -8.11 -1.21 7.85
C PHE A 151 -7.22 -0.17 7.20
N THR A 152 -7.82 0.91 6.70
CA THR A 152 -7.11 1.98 6.01
C THR A 152 -7.37 3.34 6.66
N PRO A 153 -6.35 4.21 6.79
CA PRO A 153 -6.49 5.50 7.44
C PRO A 153 -7.26 6.48 6.54
N VAL A 154 -8.21 7.21 7.13
CA VAL A 154 -8.94 8.27 6.45
C VAL A 154 -8.09 9.54 6.47
N ARG A 155 -7.94 10.16 5.31
CA ARG A 155 -7.04 11.30 5.15
C ARG A 155 -7.59 12.56 5.83
N GLY A 156 -6.77 13.21 6.66
CA GLY A 156 -7.14 14.44 7.36
C GLY A 156 -8.08 14.22 8.54
N GLU A 157 -8.40 12.97 8.85
CA GLU A 157 -9.29 12.58 9.92
C GLU A 157 -8.59 11.55 10.81
N ARG A 158 -8.94 11.54 12.11
CA ARG A 158 -8.46 10.54 13.08
C ARG A 158 -9.33 9.29 13.07
N LEU A 159 -9.64 8.81 11.87
CA LEU A 159 -10.54 7.71 11.60
C LEU A 159 -9.89 6.65 10.70
N TRP A 160 -10.39 5.44 10.84
CA TRP A 160 -10.04 4.28 10.02
C TRP A 160 -11.28 3.71 9.34
N HIS A 161 -11.16 3.39 8.05
CA HIS A 161 -12.14 2.59 7.35
C HIS A 161 -11.82 1.11 7.55
N HIS A 162 -12.82 0.35 7.96
CA HIS A 162 -12.78 -1.11 8.01
C HIS A 162 -13.53 -1.65 6.79
N HIS A 163 -12.83 -2.46 6.01
CA HIS A 163 -13.34 -3.16 4.83
C HIS A 163 -13.30 -4.65 5.14
N ALA A 164 -14.47 -5.22 5.45
CA ALA A 164 -14.61 -6.66 5.70
C ALA A 164 -14.98 -7.40 4.42
N GLN A 165 -14.26 -8.48 4.12
CA GLN A 165 -14.67 -9.46 3.13
C GLN A 165 -15.53 -10.52 3.79
N HIS A 166 -16.62 -10.91 3.12
CA HIS A 166 -17.45 -12.03 3.55
C HIS A 166 -17.12 -13.26 2.69
N ASP A 167 -16.81 -14.36 3.38
CA ASP A 167 -16.56 -15.73 2.92
C ASP A 167 -15.92 -15.92 1.53
N ALA A 168 -14.60 -16.15 1.52
CA ALA A 168 -13.92 -16.77 0.39
C ALA A 168 -14.17 -18.28 0.40
N LEU A 169 -15.24 -18.72 -0.28
CA LEU A 169 -15.40 -20.11 -0.68
C LEU A 169 -14.36 -20.41 -1.78
N SER A 170 -13.19 -20.92 -1.37
CA SER A 170 -12.06 -21.47 -2.15
C SER A 170 -10.78 -20.65 -1.98
N SER A 171 -9.64 -21.36 -1.89
CA SER A 171 -8.30 -20.76 -1.91
C SER A 171 -8.11 -20.05 -3.26
N PRO A 172 -8.11 -18.70 -3.32
CA PRO A 172 -7.97 -18.01 -4.59
C PRO A 172 -6.55 -18.24 -5.09
N ALA A 173 -6.41 -18.61 -6.36
CA ALA A 173 -5.12 -18.50 -7.01
C ALA A 173 -4.67 -17.04 -6.90
N VAL A 174 -3.39 -16.80 -6.63
CA VAL A 174 -2.80 -15.48 -6.86
C VAL A 174 -2.91 -15.27 -8.36
N ALA A 175 -3.93 -14.53 -8.81
CA ALA A 175 -4.11 -14.25 -10.21
C ALA A 175 -2.87 -13.50 -10.69
N SER A 176 -2.06 -14.16 -11.53
CA SER A 176 -0.87 -13.60 -12.19
C SER A 176 -1.23 -12.43 -13.12
N ASP A 177 -2.52 -12.22 -13.39
CA ASP A 177 -2.98 -11.16 -14.25
C ASP A 177 -2.82 -9.82 -13.53
N SER A 178 -2.07 -8.93 -14.20
CA SER A 178 -1.92 -7.53 -13.82
C SER A 178 -3.29 -6.93 -13.62
N TRP A 179 -3.55 -6.42 -12.42
CA TRP A 179 -4.82 -5.81 -12.08
C TRP A 179 -5.11 -4.63 -13.01
N THR A 180 -6.31 -4.54 -13.58
CA THR A 180 -6.70 -3.46 -14.51
C THR A 180 -7.51 -2.41 -13.77
N ILE A 181 -7.11 -1.15 -13.87
CA ILE A 181 -7.88 -0.01 -13.38
C ILE A 181 -8.70 0.57 -14.52
N ASP A 182 -10.00 0.78 -14.31
CA ASP A 182 -10.87 1.48 -15.26
C ASP A 182 -10.77 3.01 -15.11
N GLU A 183 -11.24 3.76 -16.11
CA GLU A 183 -11.11 5.23 -16.11
C GLU A 183 -11.84 5.90 -14.93
N THR A 184 -12.93 5.31 -14.44
CA THR A 184 -13.68 5.82 -13.30
C THR A 184 -12.96 5.62 -11.96
N GLN A 185 -12.17 4.56 -11.84
CA GLN A 185 -11.30 4.29 -10.70
C GLN A 185 -10.00 5.09 -10.77
N LEU A 186 -9.52 5.40 -11.98
CA LEU A 186 -8.26 6.09 -12.21
C LEU A 186 -8.31 7.55 -11.74
N GLN A 187 -9.43 8.24 -11.91
CA GLN A 187 -9.55 9.67 -11.57
C GLN A 187 -9.30 9.96 -10.08
N PRO A 188 -9.97 9.30 -9.11
CA PRO A 188 -9.65 9.46 -7.69
C PRO A 188 -8.22 9.07 -7.33
N PHE A 189 -7.70 8.02 -7.99
CA PHE A 189 -6.36 7.51 -7.77
C PHE A 189 -5.28 8.50 -8.24
N VAL A 190 -5.39 9.02 -9.46
CA VAL A 190 -4.45 10.00 -10.03
C VAL A 190 -4.46 11.30 -9.24
N ALA A 191 -5.62 11.75 -8.75
CA ALA A 191 -5.69 12.94 -7.92
C ALA A 191 -4.90 12.79 -6.61
N GLU A 192 -5.04 11.66 -5.91
CA GLU A 192 -4.29 11.41 -4.68
C GLU A 192 -2.81 11.09 -4.96
N PHE A 193 -2.51 10.36 -6.04
CA PHE A 193 -1.17 10.05 -6.49
C PHE A 193 -0.37 11.31 -6.85
N LYS A 194 -0.91 12.20 -7.70
CA LYS A 194 -0.29 13.49 -8.07
C LYS A 194 -0.01 14.37 -6.86
N ARG A 195 -0.86 14.29 -5.85
CA ARG A 195 -0.72 15.07 -4.61
C ARG A 195 0.38 14.54 -3.70
N ILE A 196 0.72 13.26 -3.82
CA ILE A 196 1.79 12.59 -3.08
C ILE A 196 3.13 12.63 -3.86
N GLN A 197 3.10 12.75 -5.20
CA GLN A 197 4.29 12.97 -6.05
C GLN A 197 5.16 14.16 -5.62
N LEU A 198 4.65 15.07 -4.79
CA LEU A 198 5.42 16.21 -4.30
C LEU A 198 6.55 15.85 -3.31
N ASN A 199 6.70 14.60 -2.82
CA ASN A 199 7.79 14.23 -1.89
C ASN A 199 8.53 12.91 -2.20
N ASP A 200 9.86 13.00 -2.02
CA ASP A 200 10.94 12.03 -1.70
C ASP A 200 11.16 10.79 -2.57
N ILE A 201 10.12 10.11 -3.02
CA ILE A 201 10.25 8.84 -3.78
C ILE A 201 10.74 9.11 -5.18
N GLU A 202 10.16 10.15 -5.80
CA GLU A 202 10.64 10.63 -7.07
C GLU A 202 12.09 11.07 -6.93
N ALA A 203 12.49 11.87 -5.93
CA ALA A 203 13.88 12.30 -5.80
C ALA A 203 14.88 11.13 -5.69
N ALA A 204 14.55 10.09 -4.92
CA ALA A 204 15.39 8.89 -4.78
C ALA A 204 15.39 7.98 -6.03
N LEU A 205 14.25 7.82 -6.71
CA LEU A 205 14.15 7.12 -8.01
C LEU A 205 14.81 7.91 -9.16
N TRP A 206 14.69 9.24 -9.15
CA TRP A 206 15.27 10.20 -10.11
C TRP A 206 16.79 10.17 -10.06
N GLU A 207 17.40 10.12 -8.87
CA GLU A 207 18.85 10.06 -8.72
C GLU A 207 19.45 8.69 -9.07
N SER A 208 18.70 7.61 -8.87
CA SER A 208 19.23 6.25 -9.00
C SER A 208 19.02 5.61 -10.38
N ILE A 209 17.85 5.73 -11.03
CA ILE A 209 17.55 5.03 -12.30
C ILE A 209 16.59 5.81 -13.23
N PRO A 210 17.07 6.82 -13.97
CA PRO A 210 16.24 7.67 -14.85
C PRO A 210 15.50 6.90 -15.96
N ASN A 211 16.13 5.85 -16.52
CA ASN A 211 15.62 5.14 -17.69
C ASN A 211 14.39 4.25 -17.41
N VAL A 212 14.16 3.87 -16.14
CA VAL A 212 13.02 3.05 -15.74
C VAL A 212 11.74 3.91 -15.62
N LEU A 213 11.88 5.18 -15.24
CA LEU A 213 10.76 6.12 -15.13
C LEU A 213 10.12 6.45 -16.49
N ASP A 214 10.94 6.61 -17.54
CA ASP A 214 10.45 6.84 -18.91
C ASP A 214 9.50 5.74 -19.41
N ARG A 215 9.64 4.53 -18.86
CA ARG A 215 8.79 3.37 -19.18
C ARG A 215 7.52 3.30 -18.33
N ILE A 216 7.56 3.77 -17.08
CA ILE A 216 6.51 3.53 -16.06
C ILE A 216 5.53 4.72 -15.94
N HIS A 217 5.95 5.95 -16.27
CA HIS A 217 5.09 7.14 -16.18
C HIS A 217 5.21 8.10 -17.39
N PRO A 218 4.82 7.67 -18.61
CA PRO A 218 5.04 8.43 -19.85
C PRO A 218 4.35 9.81 -19.89
N ASN A 219 3.26 10.00 -19.15
CA ASN A 219 2.49 11.24 -19.11
C ASN A 219 3.13 12.38 -18.28
N LEU A 220 4.21 12.11 -17.54
CA LEU A 220 4.92 13.11 -16.74
C LEU A 220 5.90 13.96 -17.58
N ARG A 221 6.25 13.53 -18.80
CA ARG A 221 7.12 14.27 -19.73
C ARG A 221 6.56 15.64 -20.09
N SER A 222 5.24 15.71 -20.27
CA SER A 222 4.52 16.94 -20.64
C SER A 222 4.59 18.01 -19.54
N HIS A 223 4.61 17.58 -18.28
CA HIS A 223 4.76 18.47 -17.12
C HIS A 223 6.19 19.00 -16.97
N GLN A 224 7.22 18.22 -17.34
CA GLN A 224 8.61 18.68 -17.31
C GLN A 224 8.97 19.67 -18.41
N ILE A 225 8.46 19.49 -19.64
CA ILE A 225 8.68 20.47 -20.71
C ILE A 225 8.07 21.82 -20.29
N SER A 226 6.88 21.79 -19.70
CA SER A 226 6.21 23.01 -19.25
C SER A 226 6.86 23.62 -18.00
N ALA A 227 7.36 22.83 -17.04
CA ALA A 227 8.06 23.35 -15.86
C ALA A 227 9.50 23.85 -16.16
N GLY A 228 10.24 23.15 -17.01
CA GLY A 228 11.60 23.53 -17.45
C GLY A 228 11.61 24.77 -18.38
N LEU A 229 10.54 24.96 -19.16
CA LEU A 229 10.36 26.20 -19.93
C LEU A 229 10.08 27.42 -19.03
N VAL A 230 9.46 27.22 -17.86
CA VAL A 230 9.17 28.29 -16.89
C VAL A 230 10.43 28.67 -16.08
N SER A 231 11.29 27.72 -15.75
CA SER A 231 12.55 27.99 -15.04
C SER A 231 13.68 28.51 -15.94
N GLY A 232 13.63 28.26 -17.25
CA GLY A 232 14.58 28.81 -18.23
C GLY A 232 14.27 30.23 -18.71
N GLN A 233 13.21 30.87 -18.18
CA GLN A 233 12.82 32.25 -18.49
C GLN A 233 12.99 33.24 -17.32
N GLN A 234 13.68 32.84 -16.25
CA GLN A 234 14.05 33.73 -15.14
C GLN A 234 15.55 34.03 -15.12
#